data_AF-A0A226ESP6-F1
#
_entry.id   AF-A0A226ESP6-F1
#
_cell.length_a   1.000
_cell.length_b   1.000
_cell.length_c   1.000
_cell.angle_alpha   90.00
_cell.angle_beta   90.00
_cell.angle_gamma   90.00
#
_symmetry.space_group_name_H-M   'P 1'
#
loop_
_entity.id
_entity.type
_entity.pdbx_description
1 polymer ?
#
loop_
_entity_poly.entity_id
_entity_poly.type
_entity_poly.pdbx_seq_one_letter_code
_entity_poly.pdbx_strand_id
1 'polypeptide(L)'
;MAILSNFTNFTINRIIIVSTVALALSVKNSLQIPLKDFLTLTFQQKESLEQFREEVKHKVPHDYMKKDSYLIYWLRDQLFNVSDAKELLTKNLAWREKNKMDTIMEEDWADFDYEYRVNIEGCDKEGKPGEGNTT
;
A
#
# COMPACT_ATOMS: atom_id res chain seq x y z
N MET A 1 25.95 17.17 48.54
CA MET A 1 25.94 16.42 47.26
C MET A 1 24.58 15.80 46.90
N ALA A 2 23.71 15.42 47.84
CA ALA A 2 22.43 14.75 47.54
C ALA A 2 21.31 15.63 46.94
N ILE A 3 21.33 16.95 47.17
CA ILE A 3 20.27 17.86 46.69
C ILE A 3 20.41 18.13 45.18
N LEU A 4 21.65 18.25 44.69
CA LEU A 4 21.95 18.45 43.27
C LEU A 4 21.59 17.21 42.43
N SER A 5 21.84 16.00 42.94
CA SER A 5 21.48 14.76 42.25
C SER A 5 19.96 14.55 42.14
N ASN A 6 19.19 14.97 43.15
CA ASN A 6 17.73 14.89 43.10
C ASN A 6 17.11 15.87 42.10
N PHE A 7 17.71 17.07 41.96
CA PHE A 7 17.28 18.07 40.99
C PHE A 7 17.57 17.64 39.55
N THR A 8 18.74 17.05 39.29
CA THR A 8 19.08 16.50 37.98
C THR A 8 18.16 15.33 37.60
N ASN A 9 17.90 14.41 38.52
CA ASN A 9 16.98 13.28 38.27
C ASN A 9 15.54 13.73 37.98
N PHE A 10 15.06 14.76 38.69
CA PHE A 10 13.74 15.35 38.44
C PHE A 10 13.63 15.99 37.06
N THR A 11 14.68 16.67 36.62
CA THR A 11 14.73 17.35 35.31
C THR A 11 14.82 16.33 34.17
N ILE A 12 15.63 15.28 34.33
CA ILE A 12 15.77 14.17 33.37
C ILE A 12 14.43 13.43 33.21
N ASN A 13 13.73 13.12 34.31
CA ASN A 13 12.44 12.45 34.25
C ASN A 13 11.38 13.26 33.49
N ARG A 14 11.37 14.60 33.64
CA ARG A 14 10.47 15.46 32.87
C ARG A 14 10.78 15.45 31.38
N ILE A 15 12.06 15.46 31.01
CA ILE A 15 12.49 15.39 29.60
C ILE A 15 12.09 14.03 28.99
N ILE A 16 12.27 12.93 29.73
CA ILE A 16 11.86 11.59 29.28
C ILE A 16 10.35 11.52 29.07
N ILE A 17 9.54 12.07 29.99
CA ILE A 17 8.07 12.08 29.88
C ILE A 17 7.63 12.91 28.68
N VAL A 18 8.20 14.11 28.48
CA VAL A 18 7.85 14.95 27.33
C VAL A 18 8.25 14.27 26.02
N SER A 19 9.41 13.64 25.97
CA SER A 19 9.88 12.89 24.80
C SER A 19 8.98 11.69 24.48
N THR A 20 8.52 10.93 25.50
CA THR A 20 7.64 9.78 25.29
C THR A 20 6.24 10.20 24.84
N VAL A 21 5.70 11.28 25.40
CA VAL A 21 4.41 11.85 24.96
C VAL A 21 4.51 12.38 23.52
N ALA A 22 5.60 13.06 23.16
CA ALA A 22 5.82 13.56 21.81
C ALA A 22 5.94 12.42 20.78
N LEU A 23 6.65 11.34 21.11
CA LEU A 23 6.75 10.15 20.26
C LEU A 23 5.39 9.45 20.09
N ALA A 24 4.60 9.32 21.15
CA ALA A 24 3.26 8.72 21.10
C ALA A 24 2.28 9.52 20.21
N LEU A 25 2.36 10.86 20.24
CA LEU A 25 1.55 11.73 19.38
C LEU A 25 2.00 11.72 17.91
N SER A 26 3.24 11.30 17.65
CA SER A 26 3.80 11.23 16.29
C SER A 26 3.48 9.92 15.58
N VAL A 27 2.89 8.94 16.28
CA VAL A 27 2.43 7.68 15.67
C VAL A 27 1.16 7.97 14.88
N LYS A 28 1.27 7.98 13.55
CA LYS A 28 0.10 8.00 12.68
C LYS A 28 -0.64 6.67 12.88
N ASN A 29 -1.84 6.71 13.44
CA ASN A 29 -2.74 5.56 13.43
C ASN A 29 -2.86 5.08 11.97
N SER A 30 -2.52 3.83 11.70
CA SER A 30 -2.76 3.28 10.37
C SER A 30 -4.26 3.33 10.14
N LEU A 31 -4.69 4.05 9.11
CA LEU A 31 -6.09 4.11 8.67
C LEU A 31 -6.47 2.75 8.09
N GLN A 32 -6.73 1.78 8.96
CA GLN A 32 -7.38 0.55 8.57
C GLN A 32 -8.83 0.88 8.29
N ILE A 33 -9.18 0.90 7.00
CA ILE A 33 -10.55 1.08 6.55
C ILE A 33 -11.25 -0.28 6.70
N PRO A 34 -12.47 -0.35 7.26
CA PRO A 34 -13.23 -1.59 7.31
C PRO A 34 -13.36 -2.22 5.92
N LEU A 35 -13.26 -3.55 5.82
CA LEU A 35 -13.33 -4.26 4.53
C LEU A 35 -14.57 -3.86 3.72
N LYS A 36 -15.73 -3.70 4.38
CA LYS A 36 -16.96 -3.26 3.72
C LYS A 36 -16.83 -1.89 3.04
N ASP A 37 -16.19 -0.94 3.71
CA ASP A 37 -15.98 0.41 3.16
C ASP A 37 -14.90 0.39 2.08
N PHE A 38 -13.95 -0.55 2.17
CA PHE A 38 -13.02 -0.87 1.10
C PHE A 38 -13.67 -1.68 -0.04
N LEU A 39 -14.84 -2.29 0.11
CA LEU A 39 -15.48 -3.05 -0.98
C LEU A 39 -16.63 -2.28 -1.63
N THR A 40 -17.08 -1.18 -1.02
CA THR A 40 -18.18 -0.36 -1.52
C THR A 40 -17.67 0.97 -2.08
N LEU A 41 -18.50 1.59 -2.91
CA LEU A 41 -18.28 2.93 -3.47
C LEU A 41 -19.46 3.83 -3.13
N THR A 42 -19.17 5.08 -2.79
CA THR A 42 -20.17 6.14 -2.79
C THR A 42 -20.55 6.52 -4.23
N PHE A 43 -21.63 7.28 -4.40
CA PHE A 43 -22.07 7.75 -5.70
C PHE A 43 -20.98 8.58 -6.43
N GLN A 44 -20.38 9.56 -5.75
CA GLN A 44 -19.33 10.42 -6.32
C GLN A 44 -18.07 9.63 -6.72
N GLN A 45 -17.72 8.61 -5.93
CA GLN A 45 -16.59 7.73 -6.25
C GLN A 45 -16.88 6.87 -7.49
N LYS A 46 -18.13 6.42 -7.67
CA LYS A 46 -18.56 5.72 -8.89
C LYS A 46 -18.48 6.63 -10.11
N GLU A 47 -18.91 7.90 -10.01
CA GLU A 47 -18.77 8.87 -11.10
C GLU A 47 -17.30 9.06 -11.50
N SER A 48 -16.42 9.18 -10.50
CA SER A 48 -14.97 9.28 -10.71
C SER A 48 -14.41 8.03 -11.41
N LEU A 49 -14.90 6.85 -11.04
CA LEU A 49 -14.52 5.58 -11.68
C LEU A 49 -14.94 5.52 -13.15
N GLU A 50 -16.17 5.92 -13.47
CA GLU A 50 -16.64 5.92 -14.87
C GLU A 50 -15.87 6.94 -15.72
N GLN A 51 -15.63 8.15 -15.20
CA GLN A 51 -14.78 9.13 -15.89
C GLN A 51 -13.37 8.56 -16.14
N PHE A 52 -12.75 8.01 -15.10
CA PHE A 52 -11.40 7.45 -15.21
C PHE A 52 -11.34 6.30 -16.22
N ARG A 53 -12.31 5.38 -16.19
CA ARG A 53 -12.44 4.27 -17.14
C ARG A 53 -12.46 4.78 -18.57
N GLU A 54 -13.30 5.76 -18.87
CA GLU A 54 -13.42 6.33 -20.21
C GLU A 54 -12.12 6.97 -20.70
N GLU A 55 -11.39 7.64 -19.81
CA GLU A 55 -10.13 8.31 -20.14
C GLU A 55 -8.95 7.36 -20.41
N VAL A 56 -8.96 6.16 -19.82
CA VAL A 56 -7.84 5.21 -19.87
C VAL A 56 -8.10 3.95 -20.68
N LYS A 57 -9.35 3.68 -21.10
CA LYS A 57 -9.77 2.44 -21.79
C LYS A 57 -8.91 2.06 -23.01
N HIS A 58 -8.37 3.05 -23.72
CA HIS A 58 -7.52 2.84 -24.90
C HIS A 58 -6.02 2.76 -24.58
N LYS A 59 -5.62 3.13 -23.35
CA LYS A 59 -4.21 3.14 -22.91
C LYS A 59 -3.81 1.83 -22.25
N VAL A 60 -4.75 1.14 -21.62
CA VAL A 60 -4.48 -0.11 -20.90
C VAL A 60 -4.40 -1.29 -21.89
N PRO A 61 -3.29 -2.03 -21.94
CA PRO A 61 -3.08 -3.08 -22.95
C PRO A 61 -3.86 -4.36 -22.67
N HIS A 62 -4.06 -4.72 -21.40
CA HIS A 62 -4.58 -6.02 -21.00
C HIS A 62 -6.04 -5.94 -20.53
N ASP A 63 -6.84 -6.97 -20.81
CA ASP A 63 -8.27 -6.98 -20.46
C ASP A 63 -8.54 -6.94 -18.96
N TYR A 64 -7.66 -7.54 -18.13
CA TYR A 64 -7.80 -7.45 -16.69
C TYR A 64 -7.65 -6.02 -16.16
N MET A 65 -6.87 -5.17 -16.86
CA MET A 65 -6.67 -3.78 -16.48
C MET A 65 -7.89 -2.89 -16.76
N LYS A 66 -8.84 -3.38 -17.58
CA LYS A 66 -10.10 -2.68 -17.88
C LYS A 66 -11.17 -2.93 -16.81
N LYS A 67 -10.95 -3.89 -15.90
CA LYS A 67 -11.88 -4.23 -14.82
C LYS A 67 -11.89 -3.17 -13.74
N ASP A 68 -13.06 -2.93 -13.15
CA ASP A 68 -13.27 -1.96 -12.05
C ASP A 68 -12.33 -2.24 -10.88
N SER A 69 -12.13 -3.51 -10.54
CA SER A 69 -11.24 -3.93 -9.45
C SER A 69 -9.78 -3.50 -9.66
N TYR A 70 -9.33 -3.36 -10.90
CA TYR A 70 -8.00 -2.84 -11.22
C TYR A 70 -8.00 -1.31 -11.22
N LEU A 71 -8.98 -0.68 -11.87
CA LEU A 71 -9.04 0.78 -12.01
C LEU A 71 -9.27 1.51 -10.67
N ILE A 72 -10.08 0.92 -9.80
CA ILE A 72 -10.40 1.48 -8.47
C ILE A 72 -9.17 1.57 -7.57
N TYR A 73 -8.17 0.71 -7.76
CA TYR A 73 -6.93 0.73 -6.99
C TYR A 73 -6.20 2.06 -7.18
N TRP A 74 -6.03 2.50 -8.43
CA TRP A 74 -5.37 3.75 -8.78
C TRP A 74 -6.13 4.97 -8.25
N LEU A 75 -7.47 4.93 -8.31
CA LEU A 75 -8.29 5.99 -7.75
C LEU A 75 -8.16 6.06 -6.23
N ARG A 76 -8.16 4.93 -5.52
CA ARG A 76 -8.03 4.91 -4.06
C ARG A 76 -6.69 5.46 -3.59
N ASP A 77 -5.61 5.08 -4.29
CA ASP A 77 -4.27 5.58 -4.00
C ASP A 77 -4.18 7.12 -4.14
N GLN A 78 -4.99 7.69 -5.04
CA GLN A 78 -5.04 9.12 -5.33
C GLN A 78 -6.30 9.82 -4.79
N LEU A 79 -6.95 9.25 -3.77
CA LEU A 79 -8.13 9.82 -3.11
C LEU A 79 -9.26 10.22 -4.08
N PHE A 80 -9.46 9.42 -5.12
CA PHE A 80 -10.40 9.60 -6.22
C PHE A 80 -10.16 10.82 -7.10
N ASN A 81 -8.94 11.39 -7.11
CA ASN A 81 -8.53 12.35 -8.13
C ASN A 81 -8.25 11.63 -9.46
N VAL A 82 -9.11 11.83 -10.45
CA VAL A 82 -9.03 11.19 -11.78
C VAL A 82 -7.76 11.58 -12.54
N SER A 83 -7.34 12.85 -12.45
CA SER A 83 -6.15 13.34 -13.16
C SER A 83 -4.88 12.69 -12.61
N ASP A 84 -4.73 12.70 -11.29
CA ASP A 84 -3.55 12.14 -10.61
C ASP A 84 -3.49 10.62 -10.78
N ALA A 85 -4.63 9.92 -10.68
CA ALA A 85 -4.73 8.49 -10.93
C ALA A 85 -4.30 8.11 -12.36
N LYS A 86 -4.67 8.93 -13.35
CA LYS A 86 -4.27 8.76 -14.75
C LYS A 86 -2.78 8.98 -14.97
N GLU A 87 -2.21 10.00 -14.34
CA GLU A 87 -0.77 10.21 -14.39
C GLU A 87 -0.02 9.03 -13.78
N LEU A 88 -0.46 8.56 -12.60
CA LEU A 88 0.15 7.43 -11.91
C LEU A 88 0.06 6.12 -12.72
N LEU A 89 -1.13 5.80 -13.26
CA LEU A 89 -1.31 4.63 -14.13
C LEU A 89 -0.41 4.72 -15.37
N THR A 90 -0.32 5.89 -15.99
CA THR A 90 0.54 6.08 -17.17
C THR A 90 2.02 5.84 -16.82
N LYS A 91 2.49 6.34 -15.66
CA LYS A 91 3.84 6.05 -15.16
C LYS A 91 4.05 4.56 -14.90
N ASN A 92 3.05 3.88 -14.33
CA ASN A 92 3.12 2.43 -14.11
C ASN A 92 3.23 1.66 -15.43
N LEU A 93 2.41 1.98 -16.44
CA LEU A 93 2.47 1.33 -17.75
C LEU A 93 3.84 1.51 -18.41
N ALA A 94 4.40 2.71 -18.36
CA ALA A 94 5.74 2.97 -18.88
C ALA A 94 6.82 2.19 -18.12
N TRP A 95 6.69 2.06 -16.79
CA TRP A 95 7.59 1.23 -15.99
C TRP A 95 7.46 -0.25 -16.34
N ARG A 96 6.23 -0.75 -16.54
CA ARG A 96 5.98 -2.15 -16.91
C ARG A 96 6.63 -2.49 -18.25
N GLU A 97 6.47 -1.62 -19.24
CA GLU A 97 7.10 -1.77 -20.55
C GLU A 97 8.62 -1.76 -20.44
N LYS A 98 9.19 -0.76 -19.75
CA LYS A 98 10.64 -0.63 -19.55
C LYS A 98 11.27 -1.86 -18.89
N ASN A 99 10.55 -2.49 -17.96
CA ASN A 99 11.06 -3.62 -17.18
C ASN A 99 10.49 -4.97 -17.63
N LYS A 100 9.89 -5.05 -18.83
CA LYS A 100 9.38 -6.31 -19.42
C LYS A 100 8.45 -7.09 -18.48
N MET A 101 7.62 -6.37 -17.73
CA MET A 101 6.76 -6.98 -16.71
C MET A 101 5.69 -7.93 -17.26
N ASP A 102 5.46 -7.92 -18.57
CA ASP A 102 4.56 -8.86 -19.22
C ASP A 102 5.19 -10.24 -19.43
N THR A 103 6.53 -10.34 -19.42
CA THR A 103 7.30 -11.59 -19.56
C THR A 103 8.06 -11.98 -18.30
N ILE A 104 7.79 -11.33 -17.15
CA ILE A 104 8.52 -11.58 -15.90
C ILE A 104 8.47 -13.05 -15.44
N MET A 105 7.38 -13.75 -15.76
CA MET A 105 7.19 -15.17 -15.41
C MET A 105 8.03 -16.12 -16.30
N GLU A 106 8.63 -15.60 -17.36
CA GLU A 106 9.48 -16.35 -18.30
C GLU A 106 10.98 -16.16 -17.98
N GLU A 107 11.31 -15.25 -17.06
CA GLU A 107 12.69 -15.03 -16.62
C GLU A 107 13.19 -16.16 -15.72
N ASP A 108 14.50 -16.40 -15.75
CA ASP A 108 15.14 -17.39 -14.90
C ASP A 108 15.48 -16.79 -13.54
N TRP A 109 14.86 -17.34 -12.49
CA TRP A 109 15.01 -16.92 -11.09
C TRP A 109 15.72 -17.98 -10.23
N ALA A 110 16.33 -19.01 -10.83
CA ALA A 110 16.88 -20.15 -10.09
C ALA A 110 17.91 -19.76 -9.02
N ASP A 111 18.73 -18.74 -9.28
CA ASP A 111 19.71 -18.21 -8.33
C ASP A 111 19.04 -17.61 -7.08
N PHE A 112 17.89 -16.95 -7.24
CA PHE A 112 17.13 -16.36 -6.13
C PHE A 112 16.30 -17.40 -5.39
N ASP A 113 15.71 -18.38 -6.07
CA ASP A 113 14.89 -19.42 -5.44
C ASP A 113 15.69 -20.25 -4.42
N TYR A 114 17.00 -20.42 -4.66
CA TYR A 114 17.89 -21.11 -3.74
C TYR A 114 18.17 -20.31 -2.46
N GLU A 115 18.47 -19.01 -2.58
CA GLU A 115 18.87 -18.16 -1.45
C GLU A 115 17.68 -17.51 -0.73
N TYR A 116 16.57 -17.25 -1.44
CA TYR A 116 15.43 -16.45 -1.02
C TYR A 116 14.10 -17.15 -1.32
N ARG A 117 13.92 -18.32 -0.71
CA ARG A 117 12.72 -19.13 -0.91
C ARG A 117 11.46 -18.44 -0.39
N VAL A 118 10.51 -18.17 -1.29
CA VAL A 118 9.16 -17.67 -0.96
C VAL A 118 8.15 -18.77 -1.24
N ASN A 119 7.43 -19.23 -0.21
CA ASN A 119 6.34 -20.19 -0.36
C ASN A 119 5.00 -19.45 -0.18
N ILE A 120 4.18 -19.39 -1.23
CA ILE A 120 2.82 -18.88 -1.16
C ILE A 120 1.90 -20.08 -1.02
N GLU A 121 1.47 -20.39 0.20
CA GLU A 121 0.66 -21.57 0.50
C GLU A 121 -0.54 -21.22 1.39
N GLY A 122 -1.68 -21.84 1.07
CA GLY A 122 -2.93 -21.67 1.80
C GLY A 122 -3.63 -20.33 1.56
N CYS A 123 -4.76 -20.17 2.24
CA CYS A 123 -5.50 -18.91 2.30
C CYS A 123 -5.95 -18.66 3.74
N ASP A 124 -6.15 -17.39 4.08
CA ASP A 124 -6.84 -17.03 5.31
C ASP A 124 -8.33 -17.42 5.27
N LYS A 125 -9.07 -17.16 6.36
CA LYS A 125 -10.51 -17.45 6.46
C LYS A 125 -11.36 -16.66 5.45
N GLU A 126 -10.82 -15.59 4.88
CA GLU A 126 -11.47 -14.73 3.90
C GLU A 126 -11.05 -15.08 2.46
N GLY A 127 -10.22 -16.11 2.28
CA GLY A 127 -9.74 -16.57 0.98
C GLY A 127 -8.57 -15.76 0.40
N LYS A 128 -7.94 -14.88 1.19
CA LYS A 128 -6.75 -14.15 0.74
C LYS A 128 -5.54 -15.07 0.79
N PRO A 129 -4.65 -15.03 -0.21
CA PRO A 129 -3.45 -15.86 -0.22
C PRO A 129 -2.64 -15.69 1.06
N GLY A 130 -2.29 -16.80 1.71
CA GLY A 130 -1.39 -16.82 2.84
C GLY A 130 0.06 -16.79 2.37
N GLU A 131 0.91 -16.07 3.10
CA GLU A 131 2.35 -16.33 3.04
C GLU A 131 2.58 -17.60 3.85
N GLY A 132 3.02 -18.66 3.18
CA GLY A 132 3.21 -19.97 3.78
C GLY A 132 4.43 -19.92 4.67
N ASN A 133 4.23 -19.69 5.97
CA ASN A 133 5.32 -19.78 6.94
C ASN A 133 5.87 -21.21 6.90
N THR A 134 7.14 -21.32 6.53
CA THR A 134 8.02 -22.42 6.92
C THR A 134 7.87 -22.68 8.43
N THR A 135 7.20 -23.77 8.80
CA THR A 135 7.44 -24.44 10.09
C THR A 135 8.75 -25.19 10.06
#